data_AF-A0A356IC09-F1
#
_entry.id   AF-A0A356IC09-F1
#
_cell.length_a   1.000
_cell.length_b   1.000
_cell.length_c   1.000
_cell.angle_alpha   90.00
_cell.angle_beta   90.00
_cell.angle_gamma   90.00
#
_symmetry.space_group_name_H-M   'P 1'
#
loop_
_entity.id
_entity.type
_entity.pdbx_description
1 polymer ?
#
loop_
_entity_poly.entity_id
_entity_poly.type
_entity_poly.pdbx_seq_one_letter_code
_entity_poly.pdbx_strand_id
1 'polypeptide(L)' 'MANRGRPTLQKRQKERARQDKQKDRVTRREDAKLRRASAPDRTDTNDPDIADITPGPQPLPAWQAEFLEEESAEKEESEN' A
#
# COMPACT_ATOMS: atom_id res chain seq x y z
N MET A 1 18.94 -46.96 20.69
CA MET A 1 17.72 -47.05 19.85
C MET A 1 17.13 -45.66 19.75
N ALA A 2 17.07 -45.07 18.55
CA ALA A 2 16.71 -43.67 18.37
C ALA A 2 15.20 -43.44 18.53
N ASN A 3 14.82 -42.55 19.45
CA ASN A 3 13.45 -42.09 19.68
C ASN A 3 12.95 -41.30 18.46
N ARG A 4 12.36 -41.98 17.48
CA ARG A 4 11.67 -41.35 16.34
C ARG A 4 10.36 -40.72 16.86
N GLY A 5 10.46 -39.51 17.41
CA GLY A 5 9.34 -38.69 17.83
C GLY A 5 8.24 -38.66 16.77
N ARG A 6 7.02 -38.98 17.20
CA ARG A 6 5.93 -39.51 16.36
C ARG A 6 5.50 -38.49 15.29
N PRO A 7 5.64 -38.81 13.99
CA PRO A 7 5.13 -37.99 12.88
C PRO A 7 3.65 -37.60 13.03
N THR A 8 2.88 -38.35 13.82
CA THR A 8 1.47 -38.08 14.12
C THR A 8 1.26 -36.84 15.02
N LEU A 9 2.19 -36.51 15.91
CA LEU A 9 2.10 -35.33 16.78
C LEU A 9 2.33 -34.05 15.98
N GLN A 10 3.34 -34.05 15.12
CA GLN A 10 3.62 -32.93 14.21
C GLN A 10 2.46 -32.70 13.24
N LYS A 11 1.86 -33.77 12.69
CA LYS A 11 0.64 -33.66 11.87
C LYS A 11 -0.52 -33.02 12.63
N ARG A 12 -0.74 -33.43 13.89
CA ARG A 12 -1.80 -32.84 14.76
C ARG A 12 -1.55 -31.36 15.06
N GLN A 13 -0.30 -30.97 15.33
CA GLN A 13 0.06 -29.58 15.55
C GLN A 13 -0.16 -28.72 14.30
N LYS A 14 0.26 -29.23 13.13
CA LYS A 14 0.03 -28.55 11.84
C LYS A 14 -1.45 -28.35 11.56
N GLU A 15 -2.28 -29.34 11.89
CA GLU A 15 -3.73 -29.24 11.70
C GLU A 15 -4.39 -28.24 12.65
N ARG A 16 -4.00 -28.23 13.93
CA ARG A 16 -4.44 -27.19 14.87
C ARG A 16 -4.07 -25.79 14.37
N ALA A 17 -2.83 -25.59 13.93
CA ALA A 17 -2.37 -24.31 13.41
C ALA A 17 -3.18 -23.84 12.17
N ARG A 18 -3.61 -24.76 11.30
CA ARG A 18 -4.49 -24.41 10.17
C ARG A 18 -5.87 -23.97 10.64
N GLN A 19 -6.46 -24.70 11.58
CA GLN A 19 -7.77 -24.38 12.15
C GLN A 19 -7.74 -23.03 12.87
N ASP A 20 -6.70 -22.76 13.66
CA ASP A 20 -6.55 -21.50 14.38
C ASP A 20 -6.38 -20.33 13.39
N LYS A 21 -5.55 -20.48 12.34
CA LYS A 21 -5.42 -19.48 11.27
C LYS A 21 -6.74 -19.24 10.53
N GLN A 22 -7.57 -20.27 10.34
CA GLN A 22 -8.88 -20.14 9.70
C GLN A 22 -9.84 -19.36 10.61
N LYS A 23 -9.88 -19.69 11.90
CA LYS A 23 -10.67 -18.95 12.90
C LYS A 23 -10.25 -17.47 12.95
N ASP A 24 -8.94 -17.20 13.06
CA ASP A 24 -8.40 -15.84 13.06
C ASP A 24 -8.72 -15.06 11.79
N ARG A 25 -8.85 -15.73 10.65
CA ARG A 25 -9.25 -15.08 9.41
C ARG A 25 -10.73 -14.73 9.43
N VAL A 26 -11.58 -15.61 9.97
CA VAL A 26 -13.01 -15.37 10.11
C VAL A 26 -13.26 -14.22 11.08
N THR A 27 -12.65 -14.25 12.27
CA THR A 27 -12.78 -13.16 13.26
C THR A 27 -12.34 -11.82 12.69
N ARG A 28 -11.18 -11.75 12.01
CA ARG A 28 -10.74 -10.51 11.33
C ARG A 28 -11.73 -9.99 10.29
N ARG A 29 -12.41 -10.89 9.56
CA ARG A 29 -13.43 -10.47 8.57
C ARG A 29 -14.69 -9.95 9.25
N GLU A 30 -15.13 -10.58 10.32
CA GLU A 30 -16.27 -10.15 11.12
C GLU A 30 -15.98 -8.77 11.74
N ASP A 31 -14.80 -8.61 12.36
CA ASP A 31 -14.34 -7.31 12.88
C ASP A 31 -14.30 -6.24 11.79
N ALA A 32 -13.76 -6.55 10.61
CA ALA A 32 -13.73 -5.59 9.50
C ALA A 32 -15.13 -5.24 8.99
N LYS A 33 -16.08 -6.19 9.00
CA LYS A 33 -17.47 -5.94 8.65
C LYS A 33 -18.14 -5.03 9.67
N LEU A 34 -17.92 -5.26 10.96
CA LEU A 34 -18.42 -4.41 12.04
C LEU A 34 -17.84 -3.01 11.95
N ARG A 35 -16.52 -2.87 11.77
CA ARG A 35 -15.86 -1.57 11.59
C ARG A 35 -16.41 -0.78 10.40
N ARG A 36 -16.63 -1.45 9.26
CA ARG A 36 -17.25 -0.80 8.09
C ARG A 36 -18.70 -0.38 8.36
N ALA A 37 -19.48 -1.20 9.06
CA ALA A 37 -20.86 -0.88 9.39
C ALA A 37 -20.98 0.24 10.44
N SER A 38 -20.00 0.37 11.33
CA SER A 38 -19.95 1.46 12.33
C SER A 38 -19.28 2.72 11.82
N ALA A 39 -18.58 2.66 10.69
CA ALA A 39 -17.93 3.84 10.11
C ALA A 39 -19.02 4.81 9.62
N PRO A 40 -18.86 6.12 9.86
CA PRO A 40 -19.75 7.11 9.27
C PRO A 40 -19.68 7.02 7.74
N ASP A 41 -20.82 7.26 7.08
CA ASP A 41 -20.82 7.41 5.62
C ASP A 41 -19.87 8.55 5.24
N ARG A 42 -19.03 8.31 4.23
CA ARG A 42 -18.14 9.34 3.71
C ARG A 42 -19.02 10.40 3.04
N THR A 43 -19.11 11.56 3.66
CA THR A 43 -19.97 12.66 3.20
C THR A 43 -19.47 13.31 1.93
N ASP A 44 -18.17 13.19 1.65
CA ASP A 44 -17.52 13.76 0.48
C ASP A 44 -17.03 12.66 -0.47
N THR A 45 -17.16 12.92 -1.77
CA THR A 45 -16.61 12.06 -2.83
C THR A 45 -15.09 12.21 -2.91
N ASN A 46 -14.55 13.33 -2.42
CA ASN A 46 -13.13 13.62 -2.44
C ASN A 46 -12.42 13.14 -1.17
N ASP A 47 -11.31 12.42 -1.32
CA ASP A 47 -10.45 12.03 -0.18
C ASP A 47 -9.55 13.23 0.19
N PRO A 48 -9.52 13.68 1.46
CA PRO A 48 -8.61 14.74 1.88
C PRO A 48 -7.15 14.49 1.49
N ASP A 49 -6.72 13.22 1.46
CA ASP A 49 -5.34 12.85 1.09
C ASP A 49 -5.08 12.95 -0.42
N ILE A 50 -6.13 12.90 -1.26
CA ILE A 50 -6.00 12.91 -2.72
C ILE A 50 -6.43 14.24 -3.36
N ALA A 51 -7.11 15.11 -2.61
CA ALA A 51 -7.70 16.33 -3.14
C ALA A 51 -6.69 17.26 -3.83
N ASP A 52 -5.45 17.30 -3.35
CA ASP A 52 -4.38 18.17 -3.87
C ASP A 52 -3.45 17.46 -4.87
N ILE A 53 -3.70 16.18 -5.18
CA ILE A 53 -2.87 15.41 -6.09
C ILE A 53 -3.44 15.50 -7.50
N THR A 54 -2.78 16.28 -8.35
CA THR A 54 -3.07 16.30 -9.79
C THR A 54 -2.51 15.06 -10.49
N PRO A 55 -3.33 14.28 -11.22
CA PRO A 55 -2.84 13.14 -11.99
C PRO A 55 -1.98 13.63 -13.17
N GLY A 56 -0.83 13.00 -13.38
CA GLY A 56 0.09 13.34 -14.46
C GLY A 56 1.55 13.33 -14.00
N PRO A 57 2.49 13.69 -14.89
CA PRO A 57 3.87 13.95 -14.49
C PRO A 57 3.89 15.12 -13.49
N GLN A 58 4.69 15.00 -12.44
CA GLN A 58 4.85 16.09 -11.47
C GLN A 58 5.46 17.30 -12.16
N PRO A 59 4.98 18.52 -11.87
CA PRO A 59 5.59 19.73 -12.40
C PRO A 59 7.04 19.83 -11.95
N LEU A 60 7.91 20.32 -12.84
CA LEU A 60 9.30 20.59 -12.48
C LEU A 60 9.35 21.67 -11.39
N PRO A 61 10.23 21.53 -10.40
CA PRO A 61 10.41 22.57 -9.39
C PRO A 61 11.03 23.83 -10.05
N ALA A 62 10.74 25.01 -9.49
CA ALA A 62 11.13 26.31 -10.07
C ALA A 62 12.64 26.39 -10.40
N TRP A 63 13.49 25.92 -9.50
CA TRP A 63 14.94 25.90 -9.70
C TRP A 63 15.40 25.07 -10.91
N GLN A 64 14.64 24.01 -11.26
CA GLN A 64 14.95 23.18 -12.41
C GLN A 64 14.40 23.80 -13.69
N ALA A 65 13.25 24.47 -13.61
CA ALA A 65 12.70 25.20 -14.75
C ALA A 65 13.61 26.36 -15.19
N GLU A 66 14.11 27.15 -14.23
CA GLU A 66 15.06 28.24 -14.47
C GLU A 66 16.33 27.73 -15.19
N PHE A 67 16.91 26.62 -14.70
CA PHE A 67 18.10 26.03 -15.31
C PHE A 67 17.87 25.55 -16.75
N LEU A 68 16.73 24.93 -17.03
CA LEU A 68 16.40 24.47 -18.39
C LEU A 68 16.16 25.66 -19.34
N GLU A 69 15.59 26.75 -18.84
CA GLU A 69 15.33 27.96 -19.62
C GLU A 69 16.65 28.66 -19.99
N GLU A 70 17.57 28.80 -19.04
CA GLU A 70 18.94 29.31 -19.29
C GLU A 70 19.69 28.44 -20.31
N GLU A 71 19.68 27.12 -20.14
CA GLU A 71 20.35 26.20 -21.08
C GLU A 71 19.74 26.28 -22.49
N SER A 72 18.42 26.49 -22.60
CA SER A 72 17.76 26.66 -23.88
C SER A 72 18.12 28.00 -24.54
N ALA A 73 18.20 29.08 -23.77
CA ALA A 73 18.60 30.39 -24.27
C ALA A 73 20.06 30.41 -24.73
N GLU A 74 20.97 29.78 -23.98
CA GLU A 74 22.38 29.64 -24.37
C GLU A 74 22.55 28.83 -25.67
N LYS A 75 21.74 27.78 -25.86
CA LYS A 75 21.74 27.02 -27.12
C LYS A 75 21.25 27.85 -28.29
N GLU A 76 20.16 28.59 -28.12
CA GLU A 76 19.64 29.50 -29.16
C GLU A 76 20.61 30.62 -29.51
N GLU A 77 21.33 31.18 -28.52
CA GLU A 77 22.40 32.16 -28.77
C GLU A 77 23.60 31.53 -29.49
N SER A 78 23.91 30.26 -29.25
CA SER A 78 25.02 29.56 -29.92
C SER A 78 24.71 29.12 -31.36
N GLU A 79 23.42 29.01 -31.71
CA GLU A 79 22.97 28.61 -33.06
C GLU A 79 22.75 29.80 -34.03
N ASN A 80 22.73 31.04 -33.53
CA ASN A 80 22.66 32.28 -34.33
C ASN A 80 24.04 32.86 -34.68
#